data_AF-A0A7W9MTX0-F1
#
_entry.id   AF-A0A7W9MTX0-F1
#
_cell.length_a   1.000
_cell.length_b   1.000
_cell.length_c   1.000
_cell.angle_alpha   90.00
_cell.angle_beta   90.00
_cell.angle_gamma   90.00
#
_symmetry.space_group_name_H-M   'P 1'
#
loop_
_entity.id
_entity.type
_entity.pdbx_description
1 polymer ?
#
loop_
_entity_poly.entity_id
_entity_poly.type
_entity_poly.pdbx_seq_one_letter_code
_entity_poly.pdbx_strand_id
1 'polypeptide(L)'
;MTSVPVDLLPHLRRARDVADRNYAEPLDLAGLARAAGVSKYHFLRCFAAEYGETPMQYVTRRRIERATDLLRATNLTVTEVSILVGYSALGSFTRRFTELVGVSPSEYQRTQAGARIPGCYVFMLGLSSAIPAKPDEALAPYGRRTNDPEEQQ
;
A
#
# COMPACT_ATOMS: atom_id res chain seq x y z
N MET A 1 -29.19 -7.75 10.60
CA MET A 1 -27.86 -7.50 11.18
C MET A 1 -27.32 -8.82 11.70
N THR A 2 -26.37 -9.44 10.99
CA THR A 2 -25.73 -10.67 11.49
C THR A 2 -24.76 -10.27 12.58
N SER A 3 -25.19 -10.37 13.84
CA SER A 3 -24.31 -10.12 14.99
C SER A 3 -23.15 -11.12 14.92
N VAL A 4 -21.92 -10.60 14.85
CA VAL A 4 -20.73 -11.45 14.93
C VAL A 4 -20.64 -11.99 16.36
N PRO A 5 -20.42 -13.30 16.56
CA PRO A 5 -20.25 -13.85 17.90
C PRO A 5 -19.06 -13.19 18.61
N VAL A 6 -19.22 -12.81 19.87
CA VAL A 6 -18.16 -12.11 20.64
C VAL A 6 -16.89 -12.95 20.72
N ASP A 7 -17.02 -14.28 20.83
CA ASP A 7 -15.89 -15.22 20.88
C ASP A 7 -15.08 -15.29 19.57
N LEU A 8 -15.68 -14.83 18.46
CA LEU A 8 -15.02 -14.78 17.15
C LEU A 8 -14.19 -13.50 16.97
N LEU A 9 -14.43 -12.46 17.76
CA LEU A 9 -13.72 -11.18 17.63
C LEU A 9 -12.20 -11.29 17.78
N PRO A 10 -11.62 -12.04 18.74
CA PRO A 10 -10.17 -12.24 18.83
C PRO A 10 -9.56 -12.89 17.58
N HIS A 11 -10.32 -13.78 16.93
CA HIS A 11 -9.90 -14.48 15.72
C HIS A 11 -9.88 -13.54 14.51
N LEU A 12 -10.92 -12.70 14.36
CA LEU A 12 -10.98 -11.67 13.33
C LEU A 12 -9.91 -10.59 13.53
N ARG A 13 -9.63 -10.20 14.78
CA ARG A 13 -8.53 -9.28 15.10
C ARG A 13 -7.18 -9.86 14.73
N ARG A 14 -6.93 -11.14 15.06
CA ARG A 14 -5.68 -11.82 14.69
C ARG A 14 -5.46 -11.81 13.17
N ALA A 15 -6.50 -12.12 12.39
CA ALA A 15 -6.40 -12.07 10.93
C ALA A 15 -6.17 -10.64 10.41
N ARG A 16 -6.80 -9.63 11.02
CA ARG A 16 -6.53 -8.22 10.70
C ARG A 16 -5.08 -7.84 11.02
N ASP A 17 -4.55 -8.26 12.16
CA ASP A 17 -3.17 -7.98 12.56
C ASP A 17 -2.15 -8.67 11.63
N VAL A 18 -2.49 -9.83 11.06
CA VAL A 18 -1.69 -10.49 10.02
C VAL A 18 -1.78 -9.70 8.72
N ALA A 19 -2.98 -9.27 8.31
CA ALA A 19 -3.16 -8.43 7.13
C ALA A 19 -2.39 -7.09 7.24
N ASP A 20 -2.38 -6.48 8.43
CA ASP A 20 -1.68 -5.22 8.71
C ASP A 20 -0.17 -5.36 8.76
N ARG A 21 0.36 -6.51 9.18
CA ARG A 21 1.81 -6.75 9.21
C ARG A 21 2.36 -7.16 7.85
N ASN A 22 1.58 -7.92 7.10
CA ASN A 22 2.04 -8.56 5.87
C ASN A 22 1.37 -7.97 4.62
N TYR A 23 0.88 -6.73 4.68
CA TYR A 23 0.11 -6.13 3.59
C TYR A 23 0.84 -6.17 2.24
N ALA A 24 2.18 -6.08 2.24
CA ALA A 24 3.00 -6.08 1.03
C ALA A 24 3.22 -7.49 0.44
N GLU A 25 2.98 -8.55 1.23
CA GLU A 25 3.12 -9.93 0.78
C GLU A 25 1.92 -10.36 -0.09
N PRO A 26 2.07 -11.41 -0.92
CA PRO A 26 0.96 -12.01 -1.65
C PRO A 26 -0.01 -12.71 -0.67
N LEU A 27 -0.83 -11.93 0.02
CA LEU A 27 -1.88 -12.41 0.92
C LEU A 27 -3.07 -12.92 0.12
N ASP A 28 -3.56 -14.10 0.52
CA ASP A 28 -4.80 -14.66 0.01
C ASP A 28 -5.83 -14.84 1.12
N LEU A 29 -7.10 -14.93 0.70
CA LEU A 29 -8.22 -15.08 1.63
C LEU A 29 -8.11 -16.38 2.46
N ALA A 30 -7.49 -17.43 1.92
CA ALA A 30 -7.30 -18.68 2.64
C ALA A 30 -6.23 -18.56 3.74
N GLY A 31 -5.13 -17.83 3.50
CA GLY A 31 -4.12 -17.50 4.50
C GLY A 31 -4.71 -16.72 5.67
N LEU A 32 -5.51 -15.68 5.40
CA LEU A 32 -6.16 -14.89 6.44
C LEU A 32 -7.20 -15.71 7.23
N ALA A 33 -7.98 -16.56 6.56
CA ALA A 33 -8.94 -17.45 7.22
C ALA A 33 -8.23 -18.48 8.12
N ARG A 34 -7.09 -19.03 7.68
CA ARG A 34 -6.24 -19.91 8.49
C ARG A 34 -5.68 -19.19 9.72
N ALA A 35 -5.23 -17.94 9.58
CA ALA A 35 -4.80 -17.13 10.71
C ALA A 35 -5.93 -16.88 11.73
N ALA A 36 -7.17 -16.73 11.25
CA ALA A 36 -8.36 -16.67 12.10
C ALA A 36 -8.82 -18.05 12.63
N GLY A 37 -8.29 -19.17 12.16
CA GLY A 37 -8.73 -20.50 12.59
C GLY A 37 -10.17 -20.87 12.19
N VAL A 38 -10.73 -20.23 11.17
CA VAL A 38 -12.11 -20.50 10.71
C VAL A 38 -12.18 -20.75 9.21
N SER A 39 -13.30 -21.32 8.75
CA SER A 39 -13.49 -21.59 7.32
C SER A 39 -13.53 -20.29 6.50
N LYS A 40 -13.07 -20.37 5.23
CA LYS A 40 -12.96 -19.23 4.31
C LYS A 40 -14.27 -18.44 4.17
N TYR A 41 -15.39 -19.14 4.00
CA TYR A 41 -16.71 -18.51 3.82
C TYR A 41 -17.23 -17.87 5.10
N HIS A 42 -17.02 -18.53 6.25
CA HIS A 42 -17.39 -17.97 7.54
C HIS A 42 -16.56 -16.73 7.85
N PHE A 43 -15.24 -16.80 7.63
CA PHE A 43 -14.32 -15.67 7.76
C PHE A 43 -14.77 -14.47 6.93
N LEU A 44 -14.99 -14.65 5.63
CA LEU A 44 -15.38 -13.58 4.72
C LEU A 44 -16.64 -12.84 5.21
N ARG A 45 -17.67 -13.60 5.61
CA ARG A 45 -18.95 -13.04 6.07
C ARG A 45 -18.79 -12.29 7.40
N CYS A 46 -18.14 -12.90 8.38
CA CYS A 46 -17.97 -12.32 9.70
C CYS A 46 -17.03 -11.12 9.68
N PHE A 47 -15.95 -11.17 8.88
CA PHE A 47 -15.04 -10.05 8.71
C PHE A 47 -15.74 -8.85 8.07
N ALA A 48 -16.53 -9.06 7.01
CA ALA A 48 -17.29 -7.99 6.38
C ALA A 48 -18.40 -7.42 7.30
N ALA A 49 -19.03 -8.27 8.11
CA ALA A 49 -20.02 -7.82 9.08
C ALA A 49 -19.40 -6.98 10.21
N GLU A 50 -18.19 -7.32 10.65
CA GLU A 50 -17.48 -6.60 11.72
C GLU A 50 -16.80 -5.30 11.24
N TYR A 51 -16.10 -5.35 10.10
CA TYR A 51 -15.25 -4.25 9.62
C TYR A 51 -15.88 -3.44 8.48
N GLY A 52 -17.05 -3.83 7.98
CA GLY A 52 -17.77 -3.13 6.91
C GLY A 52 -17.21 -3.35 5.50
N GLU A 53 -16.11 -4.08 5.36
CA GLU A 53 -15.48 -4.39 4.06
C GLU A 53 -14.93 -5.82 4.03
N THR A 54 -14.76 -6.37 2.83
CA THR A 54 -14.16 -7.71 2.69
C THR A 54 -12.67 -7.70 3.07
N PRO A 55 -12.09 -8.84 3.50
CA PRO A 55 -10.67 -8.91 3.86
C PRO A 55 -9.72 -8.44 2.76
N MET A 56 -10.03 -8.74 1.49
CA MET A 56 -9.18 -8.32 0.37
C MET A 56 -9.32 -6.83 0.04
N GLN A 57 -10.50 -6.24 0.27
CA GLN A 57 -10.68 -4.79 0.20
C GLN A 57 -9.90 -4.10 1.31
N TYR A 58 -9.93 -4.63 2.55
CA TYR A 58 -9.14 -4.15 3.67
C TYR A 58 -7.64 -4.13 3.31
N VAL A 59 -7.08 -5.25 2.84
CA VAL A 59 -5.66 -5.30 2.43
C VAL A 59 -5.36 -4.27 1.33
N THR A 60 -6.23 -4.14 0.34
CA THR A 60 -6.07 -3.14 -0.74
C THR A 60 -6.02 -1.72 -0.17
N ARG A 61 -6.96 -1.38 0.71
CA ARG A 61 -7.01 -0.05 1.36
C ARG A 61 -5.74 0.20 2.18
N ARG A 62 -5.29 -0.78 2.97
CA ARG A 62 -4.05 -0.67 3.76
C ARG A 62 -2.82 -0.47 2.89
N ARG A 63 -2.73 -1.14 1.73
CA ARG A 63 -1.63 -0.91 0.77
C ARG A 63 -1.64 0.53 0.24
N ILE A 64 -2.81 1.07 -0.07
CA ILE A 64 -2.92 2.46 -0.56
C ILE A 64 -2.61 3.47 0.54
N GLU A 65 -3.07 3.26 1.77
CA GLU A 65 -2.69 4.11 2.92
C GLU A 65 -1.17 4.15 3.08
N ARG A 66 -0.50 2.98 3.05
CA ARG A 66 0.97 2.93 3.12
C ARG A 66 1.66 3.57 1.93
N ALA A 67 1.07 3.47 0.73
CA ALA A 67 1.58 4.18 -0.44
C ALA A 67 1.50 5.69 -0.27
N THR A 68 0.41 6.22 0.31
CA THR A 68 0.28 7.66 0.58
C THR A 68 1.34 8.15 1.57
N ASP A 69 1.61 7.38 2.62
CA ASP A 69 2.66 7.69 3.60
C ASP A 69 4.04 7.75 2.92
N LEU A 70 4.36 6.75 2.09
CA LEU A 70 5.65 6.68 1.38
C LEU A 70 5.82 7.84 0.38
N LEU A 71 4.79 8.14 -0.41
CA LEU A 71 4.83 9.23 -1.40
C LEU A 71 4.98 10.61 -0.74
N ARG A 72 4.48 10.78 0.49
CA ARG A 72 4.64 12.01 1.27
C ARG A 72 6.01 12.10 1.92
N ALA A 73 6.46 11.02 2.56
CA ALA A 73 7.61 11.05 3.46
C ALA A 73 8.96 10.80 2.75
N THR A 74 8.96 10.21 1.55
CA THR A 74 10.18 9.72 0.88
C THR A 74 10.31 10.29 -0.53
N ASN A 75 11.52 10.24 -1.10
CA ASN A 75 11.77 10.60 -2.49
C ASN A 75 11.69 9.40 -3.46
N LEU A 76 11.04 8.31 -3.05
CA LEU A 76 10.84 7.13 -3.89
C LEU A 76 9.98 7.45 -5.11
N THR A 77 10.29 6.83 -6.23
CA THR A 77 9.47 6.89 -7.43
C THR A 77 8.13 6.17 -7.22
N VAL A 78 7.11 6.54 -7.99
CA VAL A 78 5.80 5.88 -7.96
C VAL A 78 5.93 4.36 -8.21
N THR A 79 6.83 3.96 -9.10
CA THR A 79 7.12 2.55 -9.40
C THR A 79 7.68 1.83 -8.17
N GLU A 80 8.68 2.41 -7.49
CA GLU A 80 9.25 1.82 -6.28
C GLU A 80 8.19 1.68 -5.18
N VAL A 81 7.38 2.71 -4.96
CA VAL A 81 6.27 2.65 -4.00
C VAL A 81 5.29 1.53 -4.34
N SER A 82 4.93 1.37 -5.62
CA SER A 82 3.99 0.33 -6.06
C SER A 82 4.50 -1.08 -5.73
N ILE A 83 5.81 -1.32 -5.90
CA ILE A 83 6.45 -2.60 -5.59
C ILE A 83 6.50 -2.80 -4.08
N LEU A 84 6.89 -1.77 -3.32
CA LEU A 84 7.00 -1.81 -1.87
C LEU A 84 5.68 -2.09 -1.15
N VAL A 85 4.56 -1.64 -1.72
CA VAL A 85 3.22 -1.92 -1.16
C VAL A 85 2.61 -3.21 -1.72
N GLY A 86 3.37 -4.01 -2.48
CA GLY A 86 2.98 -5.36 -2.88
C GLY A 86 2.13 -5.44 -4.17
N TYR A 87 2.21 -4.46 -5.06
CA TYR A 87 1.61 -4.55 -6.40
C TYR A 87 2.60 -5.13 -7.40
N SER A 88 2.14 -6.10 -8.19
CA SER A 88 2.91 -6.68 -9.30
C SER A 88 2.87 -5.84 -10.58
N ALA A 89 1.89 -4.95 -10.72
CA ALA A 89 1.68 -4.13 -11.90
C ALA A 89 1.36 -2.68 -11.53
N LEU A 90 2.13 -1.75 -12.10
CA LEU A 90 1.98 -0.31 -11.88
C LEU A 90 0.59 0.21 -12.29
N GLY A 91 0.01 -0.30 -13.39
CA GLY A 91 -1.32 0.11 -13.84
C GLY A 91 -2.42 -0.22 -12.83
N SER A 92 -2.37 -1.41 -12.21
CA SER A 92 -3.31 -1.81 -11.16
C SER A 92 -3.17 -0.95 -9.92
N PHE A 93 -1.94 -0.63 -9.53
CA PHE A 93 -1.66 0.29 -8.42
C PHE A 93 -2.24 1.68 -8.70
N THR A 94 -1.86 2.30 -9.82
CA THR A 94 -2.28 3.66 -10.16
C THR A 94 -3.80 3.79 -10.21
N ARG A 95 -4.50 2.83 -10.83
CA ARG A 95 -5.96 2.82 -10.85
C ARG A 95 -6.55 2.77 -9.44
N ARG A 96 -6.10 1.82 -8.61
CA ARG A 96 -6.60 1.66 -7.24
C ARG A 96 -6.30 2.85 -6.35
N PHE A 97 -5.11 3.42 -6.49
CA PHE A 97 -4.71 4.62 -5.77
C PHE A 97 -5.63 5.78 -6.13
N THR A 98 -5.84 6.06 -7.41
CA THR A 98 -6.74 7.13 -7.85
C THR A 98 -8.19 6.89 -7.41
N GLU A 99 -8.69 5.66 -7.48
CA GLU A 99 -10.04 5.30 -7.00
C GLU A 99 -10.24 5.63 -5.51
N LEU A 100 -9.21 5.45 -4.67
CA LEU A 100 -9.32 5.63 -3.21
C LEU A 100 -8.87 7.02 -2.72
N VAL A 101 -7.91 7.65 -3.40
CA VAL A 101 -7.31 8.94 -3.01
C VAL A 101 -7.90 10.12 -3.80
N GLY A 102 -8.47 9.87 -4.98
CA GLY A 102 -9.10 10.87 -5.84
C GLY A 102 -8.16 11.57 -6.83
N VAL A 103 -6.84 11.43 -6.67
CA VAL A 103 -5.81 11.97 -7.58
C VAL A 103 -4.77 10.91 -7.93
N SER A 104 -4.04 11.11 -9.01
CA SER A 104 -2.99 10.17 -9.42
C SER A 104 -1.82 10.14 -8.43
N PRO A 105 -1.09 9.02 -8.29
CA PRO A 105 0.08 8.94 -7.41
C PRO A 105 1.14 10.02 -7.69
N SER A 106 1.42 10.30 -8.97
CA SER A 106 2.40 11.30 -9.39
C SER A 106 1.97 12.72 -9.05
N GLU A 107 0.68 13.02 -9.17
CA GLU A 107 0.11 14.30 -8.77
C GLU A 107 0.09 14.46 -7.26
N TYR A 108 -0.28 13.40 -6.54
CA TYR A 108 -0.20 13.34 -5.08
C TYR A 108 1.22 13.67 -4.63
N GLN A 109 2.24 12.98 -5.16
CA GLN A 109 3.64 13.24 -4.81
C GLN A 109 4.08 14.68 -5.12
N ARG A 110 3.62 15.28 -6.22
CA ARG A 110 3.97 16.66 -6.58
C ARG A 110 3.39 17.69 -5.61
N THR A 111 2.18 17.45 -5.12
CA THR A 111 1.47 18.37 -4.21
C THR A 111 1.97 18.29 -2.77
N GLN A 112 2.57 17.16 -2.36
CA GLN A 112 3.15 17.04 -1.03
C GLN A 112 4.50 17.80 -0.95
N ALA A 113 4.49 19.00 -0.37
CA ALA A 113 5.68 19.79 -0.08
C ALA A 113 6.24 19.45 1.31
N GLY A 114 7.52 19.07 1.39
CA GLY A 114 8.21 18.78 2.65
C GLY A 114 9.59 18.17 2.42
N ALA A 115 10.46 18.24 3.44
CA ALA A 115 11.74 17.54 3.43
C ALA A 115 11.49 16.03 3.36
N ARG A 116 11.86 15.40 2.25
CA ARG A 116 11.67 13.97 2.01
C ARG A 116 12.90 13.20 2.45
N ILE A 117 12.68 12.08 3.13
CA ILE A 117 13.74 11.13 3.47
C ILE A 117 14.27 10.53 2.17
N PRO A 118 15.58 10.61 1.88
CA PRO A 118 16.13 9.96 0.71
C PRO A 118 15.93 8.45 0.77
N GLY A 119 15.61 7.81 -0.36
CA GLY A 119 15.27 6.39 -0.44
C GLY A 119 16.39 5.51 0.09
N CYS A 120 17.64 5.90 -0.13
CA CYS A 120 18.80 5.21 0.42
C CYS A 120 18.76 5.08 1.96
N TYR A 121 18.21 6.05 2.70
CA TYR A 121 18.02 5.96 4.15
C TYR A 121 16.90 4.99 4.52
N VAL A 122 15.82 4.96 3.75
CA VAL A 122 14.73 3.98 3.93
C VAL A 122 15.25 2.55 3.73
N PHE A 123 16.09 2.35 2.72
CA PHE A 123 16.70 1.07 2.39
C PHE A 123 17.74 0.63 3.44
N MET A 124 18.68 1.52 3.81
CA MET A 124 19.76 1.17 4.73
C MET A 124 19.30 0.96 6.17
N LEU A 125 18.29 1.70 6.63
CA LEU A 125 17.80 1.60 8.01
C LEU A 125 16.73 0.53 8.20
N GLY A 126 16.39 -0.23 7.15
CA GLY A 126 15.37 -1.29 7.23
C GLY A 126 13.99 -0.75 7.61
N LEU A 127 13.69 0.52 7.30
CA LEU A 127 12.42 1.15 7.66
C LEU A 127 11.21 0.54 6.90
N SER A 128 11.47 -0.34 5.94
CA SER A 128 10.48 -1.16 5.27
C SER A 128 11.02 -2.60 5.12
N SER A 129 10.32 -3.56 5.71
CA SER A 129 10.72 -4.98 5.76
C SER A 129 10.41 -5.77 4.48
N ALA A 130 9.87 -5.13 3.44
CA ALA A 130 9.23 -5.78 2.28
C ALA A 130 9.95 -5.57 0.92
N ILE A 131 11.27 -5.37 0.92
CA ILE A 131 11.99 -4.86 -0.27
C ILE A 131 12.74 -5.96 -1.03
N PRO A 132 12.43 -6.21 -2.32
CA PRO A 132 13.36 -6.89 -3.22
C PRO A 132 14.50 -5.94 -3.64
N ALA A 133 15.74 -6.44 -3.71
CA ALA A 133 16.93 -5.67 -4.08
C ALA A 133 16.72 -4.87 -5.38
N LYS A 134 17.23 -3.62 -5.41
CA LYS A 134 17.19 -2.72 -6.57
C LYS A 134 17.61 -3.49 -7.84
N PRO A 135 16.74 -3.66 -8.84
CA PRO A 135 17.19 -4.20 -10.12
C PRO A 135 18.23 -3.24 -10.71
N ASP A 136 19.29 -3.84 -11.25
CA ASP A 136 20.50 -3.17 -11.70
C ASP A 136 20.21 -1.94 -12.58
N GLU A 137 20.99 -0.91 -12.33
CA GLU A 137 20.77 0.49 -12.69
C GLU A 137 20.93 0.71 -14.20
N ALA A 138 19.85 0.57 -14.97
CA ALA A 138 19.85 0.89 -16.41
C ALA A 138 18.52 1.49 -16.93
N LEU A 139 17.82 2.28 -16.11
CA LEU A 139 16.70 3.11 -16.58
C LEU A 139 17.12 4.58 -16.62
N ALA A 140 17.37 5.01 -17.86
CA ALA A 140 17.69 6.33 -18.38
C ALA A 140 17.08 7.54 -17.63
N PRO A 141 17.75 8.72 -17.68
CA PRO A 141 17.41 9.85 -16.84
C PRO A 141 16.02 10.37 -17.21
N TYR A 142 15.07 10.22 -16.29
CA TYR A 142 13.79 10.90 -16.42
C TYR A 142 14.06 12.40 -16.30
N GLY A 143 13.89 13.10 -17.42
CA GLY A 143 14.26 14.49 -17.62
C GLY A 143 13.82 15.38 -16.48
N ARG A 144 14.78 16.13 -15.94
CA ARG A 144 14.54 17.39 -15.25
C ARG A 144 13.82 18.28 -16.26
N ARG A 145 12.49 18.39 -16.16
CA ARG A 145 11.75 19.42 -16.90
C ARG A 145 12.12 20.73 -16.23
N THR A 146 13.13 21.40 -16.77
CA THR A 146 13.40 22.81 -16.50
C THR A 146 12.19 23.60 -16.98
N ASN A 147 11.29 23.91 -16.06
CA ASN A 147 10.47 25.09 -16.22
C ASN A 147 11.23 26.21 -15.51
N ASP A 148 12.21 26.79 -16.21
CA ASP A 148 12.67 28.13 -15.85
C ASP A 148 11.76 29.14 -16.57
N PRO A 149 11.21 30.12 -15.83
CA PRO A 149 10.55 31.28 -16.40
C PRO A 149 11.59 32.38 -16.65
N GLU A 150 11.66 32.89 -17.89
CA GLU A 150 12.26 34.20 -18.19
C GLU A 150 11.24 34.94 -19.07
N GLU A 151 10.49 35.90 -18.54
CA GLU A 151 10.85 37.33 -18.38
C GLU A 151 11.11 38.05 -19.71
N GLN A 152 10.03 38.69 -20.19
CA GLN A 152 9.95 40.06 -20.72
C GLN A 152 11.14 40.63 -21.52
N GLN A 153 10.88 40.86 -22.81
CA GLN A 153 10.81 42.22 -23.37
C GLN A 153 9.99 42.24 -24.66
#